data_AF-A0A259CKZ7-F1
#
_entry.id   AF-A0A259CKZ7-F1
#
_cell.length_a   1.000
_cell.length_b   1.000
_cell.length_c   1.000
_cell.angle_alpha   90.00
_cell.angle_beta   90.00
_cell.angle_gamma   90.00
#
_symmetry.space_group_name_H-M   'P 1'
#
loop_
_entity.id
_entity.type
_entity.pdbx_description
1 polymer ?
#
loop_
_entity_poly.entity_id
_entity_poly.type
_entity_poly.pdbx_seq_one_letter_code
_entity_poly.pdbx_strand_id
1 'polypeptide(L)'
;MNEISASIDDSIKNKIYTIRELQVMLDRDLAELYGVETKVFNQAVKRNEDRFPSDFRFQLTAIEKNELVTNCDRLNSLKHSTVNPYVFTEQGVSMLSAVLKSTIAVDISVKIIRIFVQMRQFLSANNELFQKIEQIEKRQITYELKSDEKFEKIFRAIEDKSIKPKQGIFYDGQVYDAYVFVSDLIKSAKESIVLIDNYIDDTVFTLLSKRDSKLKVTIYTKNITKQLELDVQKNNAQYPNIELKKFDSSHDRFLIIDANEVYHIGASLKDLGKKWFAFSKFDMGALGILERLNEK
;
A
#
# COMPACT_ATOMS: atom_id res chain seq x y z
N MET A 1 34.66 33.00 -15.83
CA MET A 1 35.53 31.96 -15.23
C MET A 1 34.87 31.24 -14.04
N ASN A 2 33.55 31.41 -13.80
CA ASN A 2 32.88 30.91 -12.57
C ASN A 2 31.91 29.72 -12.79
N GLU A 3 31.35 29.52 -13.99
CA GLU A 3 30.40 28.39 -14.21
C GLU A 3 31.11 27.05 -14.43
N ILE A 4 32.29 27.06 -15.08
CA ILE A 4 33.09 25.85 -15.35
C ILE A 4 33.78 25.34 -14.08
N SER A 5 34.17 26.22 -13.14
CA SER A 5 34.74 25.76 -11.87
C SER A 5 33.67 25.13 -10.97
N ALA A 6 32.47 25.73 -10.92
CA ALA A 6 31.35 25.20 -10.14
C ALA A 6 30.92 23.80 -10.63
N SER A 7 30.86 23.59 -11.96
CA SER A 7 30.49 22.28 -12.51
C SER A 7 31.55 21.19 -12.29
N ILE A 8 32.84 21.55 -12.28
CA ILE A 8 33.94 20.62 -11.96
C ILE A 8 33.91 20.25 -10.47
N ASP A 9 33.65 21.22 -9.59
CA ASP A 9 33.60 20.97 -8.15
C ASP A 9 32.46 19.99 -7.79
N ASP A 10 31.29 20.14 -8.42
CA ASP A 10 30.18 19.21 -8.24
C ASP A 10 30.45 17.83 -8.87
N SER A 11 31.22 17.78 -9.97
CA SER A 11 31.63 16.50 -10.58
C SER A 11 32.54 15.67 -9.67
N ILE A 12 33.40 16.32 -8.88
CA ILE A 12 34.29 15.67 -7.93
C ILE A 12 33.52 15.29 -6.65
N LYS A 13 32.64 16.17 -6.14
CA LYS A 13 31.78 15.83 -4.98
C LYS A 13 30.98 14.56 -5.21
N ASN A 14 30.41 14.39 -6.41
CA ASN A 14 29.63 13.20 -6.79
C ASN A 14 30.47 11.91 -6.95
N LYS A 15 31.80 12.00 -6.80
CA LYS A 15 32.75 10.88 -6.81
C LYS A 15 33.31 10.56 -5.42
N ILE A 16 32.85 11.25 -4.38
CA ILE A 16 33.20 11.00 -2.98
C ILE A 16 32.08 10.19 -2.33
N TYR A 17 32.44 9.10 -1.68
CA TYR A 17 31.52 8.17 -1.04
C TYR A 17 31.86 8.02 0.45
N THR A 18 30.87 7.62 1.25
CA THR A 18 31.09 7.27 2.66
C THR A 18 31.14 5.76 2.79
N ILE A 19 32.31 5.19 3.09
CA ILE A 19 32.52 3.74 3.27
C ILE A 19 33.33 3.54 4.55
N ARG A 20 32.85 2.65 5.44
CA ARG A 20 33.44 2.45 6.79
C ARG A 20 33.60 3.76 7.56
N GLU A 21 32.61 4.65 7.46
CA GLU A 21 32.63 5.99 8.08
C GLU A 21 33.72 6.94 7.56
N LEU A 22 34.45 6.55 6.51
CA LEU A 22 35.48 7.34 5.87
C LEU A 22 34.97 7.91 4.54
N GLN A 23 35.29 9.19 4.29
CA GLN A 23 35.10 9.80 2.96
C GLN A 23 36.20 9.26 2.03
N VAL A 24 35.80 8.57 0.96
CA VAL A 24 36.70 7.89 0.04
C VAL A 24 36.35 8.12 -1.43
N MET A 25 37.35 8.01 -2.30
CA MET A 25 37.17 8.00 -3.75
C MET A 25 37.65 6.69 -4.37
N LEU A 26 36.93 6.21 -5.39
CA LEU A 26 37.28 4.98 -6.12
C LEU A 26 38.49 5.20 -7.03
N ASP A 27 39.33 4.18 -7.17
CA ASP A 27 40.47 4.15 -8.09
C ASP A 27 40.10 4.53 -9.53
N ARG A 28 38.96 4.04 -10.02
CA ARG A 28 38.41 4.37 -11.34
C ARG A 28 38.08 5.85 -11.46
N ASP A 29 37.43 6.42 -10.45
CA ASP A 29 37.03 7.82 -10.46
C ASP A 29 38.24 8.75 -10.41
N LEU A 30 39.22 8.40 -9.58
CA LEU A 30 40.49 9.10 -9.53
C LEU A 30 41.24 8.99 -10.85
N ALA A 31 41.36 7.80 -11.43
CA ALA A 31 42.02 7.59 -12.71
C ALA A 31 41.40 8.43 -13.83
N GLU A 32 40.05 8.47 -13.91
CA GLU A 32 39.31 9.31 -14.85
C GLU A 32 39.62 10.80 -14.65
N LEU A 33 39.59 11.30 -13.42
CA LEU A 33 39.91 12.70 -13.10
C LEU A 33 41.36 13.06 -13.45
N TYR A 34 42.28 12.12 -13.26
CA TYR A 34 43.70 12.28 -13.61
C TYR A 34 43.99 12.07 -15.10
N GLY A 35 43.01 11.68 -15.91
CA GLY A 35 43.16 11.45 -17.35
C GLY A 35 43.99 10.20 -17.69
N VAL A 36 43.97 9.18 -16.84
CA VAL A 36 44.73 7.92 -17.02
C VAL A 36 43.81 6.70 -16.89
N GLU A 37 44.23 5.57 -17.48
CA GLU A 37 43.50 4.31 -17.29
C GLU A 37 43.62 3.81 -15.84
N THR A 38 42.54 3.25 -15.29
CA THR A 38 42.51 2.69 -13.92
C THR A 38 43.61 1.66 -13.68
N LYS A 39 43.95 0.86 -14.69
CA LYS A 39 45.04 -0.13 -14.60
C LYS A 39 46.40 0.53 -14.43
N VAL A 40 46.67 1.59 -15.21
CA VAL A 40 47.92 2.37 -15.14
C VAL A 40 48.01 3.10 -13.81
N PHE A 41 46.91 3.71 -13.36
CA PHE A 41 46.79 4.35 -12.05
C PHE A 41 47.14 3.38 -10.91
N ASN A 42 46.49 2.21 -10.87
CA ASN A 42 46.74 1.21 -9.85
C ASN A 42 48.17 0.65 -9.91
N GLN A 43 48.78 0.56 -11.10
CA GLN A 43 50.19 0.18 -11.22
C GLN A 43 51.13 1.24 -10.63
N ALA A 44 50.86 2.53 -10.84
CA ALA A 44 51.64 3.62 -10.27
C ALA A 44 51.58 3.62 -8.74
N VAL A 45 50.40 3.39 -8.16
CA VAL A 45 50.20 3.25 -6.72
C VAL A 45 50.94 2.02 -6.18
N LYS A 46 50.83 0.87 -6.86
CA LYS A 46 51.53 -0.37 -6.44
C LYS A 46 53.05 -0.23 -6.43
N ARG A 47 53.63 0.58 -7.33
CA ARG A 47 55.07 0.87 -7.33
C ARG A 47 55.53 1.71 -6.14
N ASN A 48 54.60 2.36 -5.44
CA ASN A 48 54.84 3.26 -4.32
C ASN A 48 54.01 2.81 -3.10
N GLU A 49 53.84 1.50 -2.91
CA GLU A 49 52.94 0.91 -1.91
C GLU A 49 53.31 1.32 -0.47
N ASP A 50 54.59 1.59 -0.21
CA ASP A 50 55.12 2.14 1.05
C ASP A 50 54.47 3.47 1.47
N ARG A 51 53.92 4.22 0.52
CA ARG A 51 53.24 5.50 0.72
C ARG A 51 51.75 5.37 1.03
N PHE A 52 51.18 4.16 0.91
CA PHE A 52 49.75 3.91 1.04
C PHE A 52 49.49 2.85 2.11
N PRO A 53 49.61 3.23 3.40
CA PRO A 53 49.16 2.37 4.49
C PRO A 53 47.66 2.06 4.38
N SER A 54 47.19 1.06 5.13
CA SER A 54 45.83 0.51 5.00
C SER A 54 44.72 1.51 5.32
N ASP A 55 45.00 2.55 6.09
CA ASP A 55 44.12 3.67 6.41
C ASP A 55 44.08 4.74 5.30
N PHE A 56 45.04 4.73 4.38
CA PHE A 56 45.09 5.66 3.23
C PHE A 56 44.47 5.04 1.99
N ARG A 57 44.61 3.72 1.86
CA ARG A 57 44.10 2.94 0.73
C ARG A 57 43.72 1.54 1.18
N PHE A 58 42.54 1.09 0.79
CA PHE A 58 42.10 -0.28 0.99
C PHE A 58 41.25 -0.76 -0.18
N GLN A 59 41.12 -2.09 -0.31
CA GLN A 59 40.26 -2.69 -1.32
C GLN A 59 38.87 -2.94 -0.73
N LEU A 60 37.82 -2.68 -1.52
CA LEU A 60 36.46 -3.01 -1.11
C LEU A 60 36.25 -4.53 -1.04
N THR A 61 35.44 -4.96 -0.09
CA THR A 61 34.89 -6.33 -0.06
C THR A 61 33.83 -6.50 -1.15
N ALA A 62 33.46 -7.74 -1.45
CA ALA A 62 32.41 -8.02 -2.42
C ALA A 62 31.05 -7.43 -1.98
N ILE A 63 30.79 -7.44 -0.66
CA ILE A 63 29.57 -6.88 -0.06
C ILE A 63 29.55 -5.36 -0.24
N GLU A 64 30.59 -4.66 0.21
CA GLU A 64 30.71 -3.19 0.08
C GLU A 64 30.62 -2.74 -1.38
N LYS A 65 31.23 -3.49 -2.31
CA LYS A 65 31.12 -3.21 -3.75
C LYS A 65 29.66 -3.32 -4.22
N ASN A 66 28.96 -4.39 -3.85
CA ASN A 66 27.59 -4.64 -4.32
C ASN A 66 26.60 -3.61 -3.75
N GLU A 67 26.76 -3.23 -2.48
CA GLU A 67 25.98 -2.15 -1.86
C GLU A 67 26.20 -0.83 -2.60
N LEU A 68 27.46 -0.49 -2.86
CA LEU A 68 27.82 0.74 -3.56
C LEU A 68 27.24 0.80 -4.99
N VAL A 69 27.24 -0.32 -5.71
CA VAL A 69 26.66 -0.43 -7.06
C VAL A 69 25.13 -0.33 -7.02
N THR A 70 24.49 -0.94 -6.02
CA THR A 70 23.02 -0.91 -5.88
C THR A 70 22.52 0.50 -5.62
N ASN A 71 23.28 1.29 -4.87
CA ASN A 71 22.92 2.66 -4.49
C ASN A 71 23.34 3.71 -5.54
N CYS A 72 24.09 3.34 -6.58
CA CYS A 72 24.63 4.28 -7.55
C CYS A 72 24.67 3.71 -8.98
N ASP A 73 23.73 4.14 -9.83
CA ASP A 73 23.61 3.65 -11.21
C ASP A 73 24.87 3.88 -12.07
N ARG A 74 25.67 4.90 -11.75
CA ARG A 74 26.94 5.20 -12.44
C ARG A 74 27.97 4.07 -12.30
N LEU A 75 27.84 3.29 -11.23
CA LEU A 75 28.74 2.19 -10.90
C LEU A 75 28.24 0.83 -11.41
N ASN A 76 27.14 0.79 -12.18
CA ASN A 76 26.60 -0.45 -12.77
C ASN A 76 27.64 -1.27 -13.55
N SER A 77 28.64 -0.64 -14.16
CA SER A 77 29.73 -1.36 -14.84
C SER A 77 30.65 -2.16 -13.88
N LEU A 78 30.64 -1.86 -12.58
CA LEU A 78 31.35 -2.62 -11.54
C LEU A 78 30.57 -3.86 -11.08
N LYS A 79 29.28 -3.99 -11.43
CA LYS A 79 28.40 -5.11 -11.06
C LYS A 79 28.96 -6.46 -11.51
N HIS A 80 29.49 -6.49 -12.73
CA HIS A 80 30.06 -7.69 -13.34
C HIS A 80 31.60 -7.73 -13.26
N SER A 81 32.23 -6.76 -12.60
CA SER A 81 33.69 -6.76 -12.42
C SER A 81 34.10 -7.87 -11.46
N THR A 82 35.00 -8.74 -11.93
CA THR A 82 35.63 -9.80 -11.12
C THR A 82 36.60 -9.23 -10.08
N VAL A 83 37.12 -8.01 -10.31
CA VAL A 83 38.07 -7.35 -9.42
C VAL A 83 37.34 -6.28 -8.60
N ASN A 84 37.54 -6.31 -7.29
CA ASN A 84 37.03 -5.27 -6.41
C ASN A 84 37.89 -4.00 -6.51
N PRO A 85 37.28 -2.81 -6.57
CA PRO A 85 38.01 -1.56 -6.71
C PRO A 85 38.79 -1.22 -5.44
N TYR A 86 39.89 -0.49 -5.62
CA TYR A 86 40.54 0.20 -4.50
C TYR A 86 39.85 1.52 -4.22
N VAL A 87 39.85 1.91 -2.94
CA VAL A 87 39.39 3.22 -2.49
C VAL A 87 40.50 3.95 -1.77
N PHE A 88 40.47 5.27 -1.86
CA PHE A 88 41.46 6.17 -1.29
C PHE A 88 40.77 7.18 -0.40
N THR A 89 41.24 7.31 0.83
CA THR A 89 40.81 8.38 1.74
C THR A 89 41.41 9.71 1.29
N GLU A 90 41.03 10.80 1.93
CA GLU A 90 41.65 12.12 1.70
C GLU A 90 43.17 12.08 1.82
N GLN A 91 43.71 11.38 2.82
CA GLN A 91 45.15 11.20 3.01
C GLN A 91 45.76 10.39 1.86
N GLY A 92 45.08 9.32 1.43
CA GLY A 92 45.47 8.55 0.24
C GLY A 92 45.50 9.40 -1.01
N VAL A 93 44.50 10.25 -1.23
CA VAL A 93 44.48 11.17 -2.37
C VAL A 93 45.59 12.22 -2.26
N SER A 94 45.87 12.72 -1.06
CA SER A 94 47.01 13.61 -0.83
C SER A 94 48.33 12.92 -1.23
N MET A 95 48.50 11.63 -0.93
CA MET A 95 49.69 10.88 -1.34
C MET A 95 49.81 10.67 -2.85
N LEU A 96 48.69 10.66 -3.59
CA LEU A 96 48.71 10.59 -5.06
C LEU A 96 49.43 11.78 -5.70
N SER A 97 49.41 12.96 -5.07
CA SER A 97 50.13 14.14 -5.57
C SER A 97 51.66 13.95 -5.63
N ALA A 98 52.21 13.07 -4.77
CA ALA A 98 53.63 12.73 -4.77
C ALA A 98 53.99 11.67 -5.84
N VAL A 99 52.99 10.90 -6.29
CA VAL A 99 53.15 9.79 -7.24
C VAL A 99 52.84 10.24 -8.68
N LEU A 100 51.76 10.98 -8.88
CA LEU A 100 51.29 11.48 -10.16
C LEU A 100 51.74 12.93 -10.35
N LYS A 101 52.69 13.14 -11.27
CA LYS A 101 53.38 14.43 -11.44
C LYS A 101 52.97 15.22 -12.69
N SER A 102 51.96 14.77 -13.44
CA SER A 102 51.48 15.54 -14.59
C SER A 102 50.85 16.86 -14.12
N THR A 103 50.89 17.90 -14.96
CA THR A 103 50.25 19.19 -14.66
C THR A 103 48.76 19.03 -14.34
N ILE A 104 48.07 18.19 -15.13
CA ILE A 104 46.67 17.82 -14.88
C ILE A 104 46.51 17.17 -13.50
N ALA A 105 47.41 16.25 -13.13
CA ALA A 105 47.30 15.56 -11.84
C ALA A 105 47.52 16.50 -10.66
N VAL A 106 48.49 17.40 -10.74
CA VAL A 106 48.72 18.41 -9.70
C VAL A 106 47.48 19.28 -9.50
N ASP A 107 46.89 19.80 -10.58
CA ASP A 107 45.70 20.66 -10.51
C ASP A 107 44.49 19.93 -9.94
N ILE A 108 44.27 18.69 -10.36
CA ILE A 108 43.16 17.86 -9.88
C ILE A 108 43.34 17.48 -8.42
N SER A 109 44.54 17.11 -7.98
CA SER A 109 44.81 16.81 -6.57
C SER A 109 44.50 18.01 -5.67
N VAL A 110 44.88 19.23 -6.08
CA VAL A 110 44.57 20.45 -5.32
C VAL A 110 43.05 20.66 -5.21
N LYS A 111 42.30 20.44 -6.29
CA LYS A 111 40.83 20.56 -6.27
C LYS A 111 40.18 19.53 -5.35
N ILE A 112 40.59 18.26 -5.46
CA ILE A 112 40.05 17.19 -4.63
C ILE A 112 40.30 17.49 -3.14
N ILE A 113 41.52 17.89 -2.76
CA ILE A 113 41.84 18.24 -1.36
C ILE A 113 40.95 19.39 -0.86
N ARG A 114 40.76 20.45 -1.66
CA ARG A 114 39.86 21.56 -1.29
C ARG A 114 38.43 21.10 -1.04
N ILE A 115 37.93 20.18 -1.85
CA ILE A 115 36.57 19.64 -1.72
C ILE A 115 36.44 18.79 -0.45
N PHE A 116 37.41 17.91 -0.15
CA PHE A 116 37.41 17.17 1.12
C PHE A 116 37.40 18.10 2.34
N VAL A 117 38.19 19.18 2.30
CA VAL A 117 38.21 20.20 3.37
C VAL A 117 36.85 20.90 3.49
N GLN A 118 36.25 21.32 2.38
CA GLN A 118 34.92 21.94 2.37
C GLN A 118 33.83 21.01 2.91
N MET A 119 33.85 19.74 2.51
CA MET A 119 32.90 18.74 3.01
C MET A 119 33.04 18.53 4.51
N ARG A 120 34.27 18.45 5.01
CA ARG A 120 34.53 18.34 6.45
C ARG A 120 33.97 19.54 7.22
N GLN A 121 34.24 20.75 6.74
CA GLN A 121 33.72 21.98 7.34
C GLN A 121 32.18 22.02 7.31
N PHE A 122 31.57 21.60 6.20
CA PHE A 122 30.12 21.53 6.06
C PHE A 122 29.50 20.54 7.05
N LEU A 123 30.07 19.34 7.19
CA LEU A 123 29.59 18.34 8.16
C LEU A 123 29.72 18.84 9.60
N SER A 124 30.85 19.47 9.94
CA SER A 124 31.06 20.03 11.28
C SER A 124 30.11 21.21 11.59
N ALA A 125 29.87 22.09 10.61
CA ALA A 125 29.00 23.26 10.80
C ALA A 125 27.51 22.91 10.89
N ASN A 126 27.07 21.82 10.24
CA ASN A 126 25.66 21.44 10.14
C ASN A 126 25.27 20.24 11.02
N ASN A 127 26.12 19.83 11.97
CA ASN A 127 25.87 18.66 12.82
C ASN A 127 24.51 18.72 13.56
N GLU A 128 24.14 19.88 14.09
CA GLU A 128 22.83 20.07 14.75
C GLU A 128 21.65 19.88 13.79
N LEU A 129 21.80 20.27 12.52
CA LEU A 129 20.77 20.12 11.50
C LEU A 129 20.60 18.65 11.12
N PHE A 130 21.71 17.90 11.00
CA PHE A 130 21.67 16.45 10.77
C PHE A 130 20.99 15.69 11.91
N GLN A 131 21.26 16.06 13.17
CA GLN A 131 20.56 15.48 14.33
C GLN A 131 19.05 15.73 14.29
N LYS A 132 18.62 16.92 13.85
CA LYS A 132 17.19 17.23 13.69
C LYS A 132 16.55 16.37 12.59
N ILE A 133 17.25 16.14 11.47
CA ILE A 133 16.75 15.28 10.38
C ILE A 133 16.56 13.84 10.90
N GLU A 134 17.56 13.29 11.60
CA GLU A 134 17.48 11.93 12.16
C GLU A 134 16.28 11.78 13.12
N GLN A 135 15.99 12.80 13.92
CA GLN A 135 14.82 12.78 14.81
C GLN A 135 13.48 12.80 14.05
N ILE A 136 13.41 13.54 12.93
CA ILE A 136 12.21 13.59 12.09
C ILE A 136 11.97 12.23 11.42
N GLU A 137 13.01 11.62 10.86
CA GLU A 137 12.92 10.29 10.24
C GLU A 137 12.45 9.23 11.24
N LYS A 138 13.02 9.20 12.46
CA LYS A 138 12.57 8.30 13.53
C LYS A 138 11.09 8.50 13.88
N ARG A 139 10.64 9.75 13.96
CA ARG A 139 9.22 10.06 14.19
C ARG A 139 8.34 9.56 13.06
N GLN A 140 8.76 9.72 11.81
CA GLN A 140 8.00 9.25 10.64
C GLN A 140 7.86 7.73 10.63
N ILE A 141 8.96 6.98 10.81
CA ILE A 141 8.92 5.51 10.91
C ILE A 141 7.98 5.07 12.04
N THR A 142 8.03 5.76 13.19
CA THR A 142 7.13 5.48 14.32
C THR A 142 5.66 5.69 13.95
N TYR A 143 5.35 6.74 13.17
CA TYR A 143 3.98 6.98 12.70
C TYR A 143 3.50 5.92 11.72
N GLU A 144 4.35 5.49 10.79
CA GLU A 144 4.05 4.42 9.83
C GLU A 144 3.72 3.11 10.56
N LEU A 145 4.59 2.67 11.49
CA LEU A 145 4.35 1.47 12.30
C LEU A 145 3.05 1.54 13.11
N LYS A 146 2.75 2.71 13.73
CA LYS A 146 1.49 2.90 14.45
C LYS A 146 0.28 2.92 13.54
N SER A 147 0.43 3.34 12.28
CA SER A 147 -0.64 3.31 11.29
C SER A 147 -0.94 1.87 10.89
N ASP A 148 0.09 1.07 10.63
CA ASP A 148 -0.05 -0.34 10.28
C ASP A 148 -0.71 -1.14 11.41
N GLU A 149 -0.32 -0.92 12.67
CA GLU A 149 -0.98 -1.53 13.83
C GLU A 149 -2.48 -1.17 13.92
N LYS A 150 -2.85 0.07 13.60
CA LYS A 150 -4.26 0.49 13.58
C LYS A 150 -4.99 -0.18 12.42
N PHE A 151 -4.35 -0.30 11.27
CA PHE A 151 -4.92 -0.93 10.08
C PHE A 151 -5.18 -2.42 10.32
N GLU A 152 -4.23 -3.13 10.93
CA GLU A 152 -4.38 -4.52 11.38
C GLU A 152 -5.53 -4.68 12.38
N LYS A 153 -5.68 -3.76 13.35
CA LYS A 153 -6.81 -3.78 14.28
C LYS A 153 -8.16 -3.58 13.57
N ILE A 154 -8.21 -2.69 12.58
CA ILE A 154 -9.41 -2.46 11.77
C ILE A 154 -9.73 -3.71 10.95
N PHE A 155 -8.74 -4.34 10.30
CA PHE A 155 -8.96 -5.55 9.53
C PHE A 155 -9.42 -6.72 10.38
N ARG A 156 -8.82 -6.95 11.55
CA ARG A 156 -9.29 -7.98 12.47
C ARG A 156 -10.75 -7.76 12.89
N ALA A 157 -11.13 -6.50 13.14
CA ALA A 157 -12.52 -6.16 13.46
C ALA A 157 -13.49 -6.41 12.28
N ILE A 158 -13.01 -6.34 11.03
CA ILE A 158 -13.78 -6.67 9.83
C ILE A 158 -13.85 -8.19 9.60
N GLU A 159 -12.74 -8.92 9.81
CA GLU A 159 -12.63 -10.37 9.61
C GLU A 159 -13.41 -11.17 10.66
N ASP A 160 -13.48 -10.71 11.91
CA ASP A 160 -14.18 -11.42 12.99
C ASP A 160 -15.70 -11.51 12.80
N LYS A 161 -16.28 -10.89 11.75
CA LYS A 161 -17.72 -10.89 11.40
C LYS A 161 -18.67 -10.51 12.55
N SER A 162 -18.15 -10.08 13.69
CA SER A 162 -18.90 -9.72 14.90
C SER A 162 -19.68 -8.40 14.72
N ILE A 163 -19.26 -7.60 13.74
CA ILE A 163 -19.95 -6.39 13.30
C ILE A 163 -20.50 -6.65 11.91
N LYS A 164 -21.76 -7.09 11.81
CA LYS A 164 -22.49 -7.00 10.54
C LYS A 164 -22.49 -5.52 10.13
N PRO A 165 -21.97 -5.16 8.94
CA PRO A 165 -21.90 -3.76 8.53
C PRO A 165 -23.29 -3.15 8.56
N LYS A 166 -23.46 -2.02 9.26
CA LYS A 166 -24.74 -1.29 9.28
C LYS A 166 -25.08 -0.69 7.92
N GLN A 167 -24.10 -0.51 7.04
CA GLN A 167 -24.30 -0.01 5.69
C GLN A 167 -23.18 -0.52 4.78
N GLY A 168 -23.45 -0.62 3.48
CA GLY A 168 -22.46 -1.05 2.50
C GLY A 168 -22.96 -0.90 1.06
N ILE A 169 -22.05 -1.07 0.11
CA ILE A 169 -22.32 -1.04 -1.33
C ILE A 169 -21.84 -2.36 -1.92
N PHE A 170 -22.71 -3.01 -2.70
CA PHE A 170 -22.32 -4.08 -3.61
C PHE A 170 -22.06 -3.47 -4.99
N TYR A 171 -20.98 -3.86 -5.64
CA TYR A 171 -20.58 -3.42 -6.97
C TYR A 171 -21.07 -4.37 -8.06
N ASP A 172 -21.00 -3.92 -9.32
CA ASP A 172 -21.41 -4.68 -10.50
C ASP A 172 -20.73 -6.07 -10.54
N GLY A 173 -21.53 -7.12 -10.69
CA GLY A 173 -21.04 -8.50 -10.79
C GLY A 173 -20.87 -9.23 -9.45
N GLN A 174 -21.03 -8.55 -8.31
CA GLN A 174 -21.01 -9.18 -6.97
C GLN A 174 -22.33 -9.92 -6.64
N VAL A 175 -22.82 -10.72 -7.60
CA VAL A 175 -24.10 -11.43 -7.52
C VAL A 175 -24.09 -12.43 -6.36
N TYR A 176 -23.02 -13.24 -6.25
CA TYR A 176 -22.93 -14.27 -5.22
C TYR A 176 -22.74 -13.68 -3.82
N ASP A 177 -21.90 -12.65 -3.67
CA ASP A 177 -21.67 -12.00 -2.37
C ASP A 177 -22.94 -11.33 -1.85
N ALA A 178 -23.68 -10.63 -2.71
CA ALA A 178 -24.97 -10.04 -2.38
C ALA A 178 -26.02 -11.12 -2.01
N TYR A 179 -26.03 -12.24 -2.74
CA TYR A 179 -26.89 -13.38 -2.43
C TYR A 179 -26.57 -14.02 -1.08
N VAL A 180 -25.29 -14.22 -0.75
CA VAL A 180 -24.85 -14.77 0.54
C VAL A 180 -25.24 -13.82 1.68
N PHE A 181 -25.02 -12.52 1.51
CA PHE A 181 -25.41 -11.51 2.50
C PHE A 181 -26.90 -11.57 2.84
N VAL A 182 -27.79 -11.52 1.84
CA VAL A 182 -29.25 -11.59 2.10
C VAL A 182 -29.66 -12.97 2.60
N SER A 183 -29.02 -14.04 2.11
CA SER A 183 -29.25 -15.40 2.62
C SER A 183 -28.91 -15.53 4.11
N ASP A 184 -27.82 -14.90 4.58
CA ASP A 184 -27.40 -14.95 5.97
C ASP A 184 -28.30 -14.09 6.86
N LEU A 185 -28.86 -13.00 6.33
CA LEU A 185 -29.92 -12.24 6.98
C LEU A 185 -31.16 -13.11 7.20
N ILE A 186 -31.68 -13.75 6.15
CA ILE A 186 -32.87 -14.62 6.23
C ILE A 186 -32.66 -15.80 7.20
N LYS A 187 -31.47 -16.41 7.19
CA LYS A 187 -31.12 -17.49 8.14
C LYS A 187 -31.02 -17.02 9.59
N SER A 188 -30.73 -15.74 9.83
CA SER A 188 -30.59 -15.20 11.18
C SER A 188 -31.92 -14.87 11.87
N ALA A 189 -33.02 -14.86 11.13
CA ALA A 189 -34.37 -14.62 11.65
C ALA A 189 -34.84 -15.73 12.59
N LYS A 190 -35.53 -15.37 13.68
CA LYS A 190 -36.01 -16.31 14.72
C LYS A 190 -37.53 -16.32 14.91
N GLU A 191 -38.22 -15.27 14.51
CA GLU A 191 -39.67 -15.11 14.70
C GLU A 191 -40.39 -14.82 13.39
N SER A 192 -39.95 -13.81 12.63
CA SER A 192 -40.67 -13.38 11.42
C SER A 192 -39.79 -12.66 10.40
N ILE A 193 -40.22 -12.71 9.13
CA ILE A 193 -39.61 -11.96 8.03
C ILE A 193 -40.71 -11.20 7.29
N VAL A 194 -40.53 -9.90 7.13
CA VAL A 194 -41.39 -9.07 6.27
C VAL A 194 -40.54 -8.52 5.12
N LEU A 195 -40.96 -8.81 3.89
CA LEU A 195 -40.33 -8.31 2.68
C LEU A 195 -41.25 -7.32 1.98
N ILE A 196 -40.74 -6.12 1.70
CA ILE A 196 -41.40 -5.13 0.85
C ILE A 196 -40.60 -5.06 -0.45
N ASP A 197 -41.12 -5.62 -1.54
CA ASP A 197 -40.52 -5.56 -2.87
C ASP A 197 -41.61 -5.58 -3.96
N ASN A 198 -41.50 -4.65 -4.90
CA ASN A 198 -42.44 -4.52 -6.01
C ASN A 198 -42.11 -5.44 -7.20
N TYR A 199 -40.96 -6.12 -7.16
CA TYR A 199 -40.49 -6.98 -8.24
C TYR A 199 -40.08 -8.35 -7.67
N ILE A 200 -40.97 -9.34 -7.79
CA ILE A 200 -40.78 -10.65 -7.16
C ILE A 200 -40.95 -11.75 -8.21
N ASP A 201 -40.04 -12.72 -8.16
CA ASP A 201 -40.06 -13.94 -8.96
C ASP A 201 -39.69 -15.16 -8.11
N ASP A 202 -39.54 -16.31 -8.76
CA ASP A 202 -39.18 -17.60 -8.15
C ASP A 202 -37.82 -17.61 -7.44
N THR A 203 -36.89 -16.74 -7.84
CA THR A 203 -35.58 -16.62 -7.18
C THR A 203 -35.72 -16.10 -5.75
N VAL A 204 -36.69 -15.19 -5.51
CA VAL A 204 -36.99 -14.67 -4.17
C VAL A 204 -37.56 -15.77 -3.29
N PHE A 205 -38.44 -16.63 -3.81
CA PHE A 205 -38.97 -17.77 -3.06
C PHE A 205 -37.88 -18.78 -2.71
N THR A 206 -36.95 -19.03 -3.63
CA THR A 206 -35.77 -19.88 -3.40
C THR A 206 -34.87 -19.33 -2.30
N LEU A 207 -34.76 -18.01 -2.18
CA LEU A 207 -34.00 -17.38 -1.11
C LEU A 207 -34.73 -17.51 0.25
N LEU A 208 -36.04 -17.26 0.26
CA LEU A 208 -36.88 -17.35 1.45
C LEU A 208 -37.04 -18.79 1.96
N SER A 209 -36.87 -19.81 1.12
CA SER A 209 -36.97 -21.22 1.54
C SER A 209 -35.83 -21.65 2.48
N LYS A 210 -34.74 -20.89 2.56
CA LYS A 210 -33.61 -21.13 3.47
C LYS A 210 -33.88 -20.81 4.94
N ARG A 211 -35.04 -20.23 5.23
CA ARG A 211 -35.48 -19.87 6.58
C ARG A 211 -35.86 -21.11 7.39
N ASP A 212 -35.94 -20.98 8.72
CA ASP A 212 -36.54 -22.01 9.57
C ASP A 212 -38.04 -22.18 9.25
N SER A 213 -38.51 -23.42 9.17
CA SER A 213 -39.87 -23.76 8.74
C SER A 213 -40.98 -23.21 9.63
N LYS A 214 -40.65 -22.82 10.87
CA LYS A 214 -41.61 -22.24 11.81
C LYS A 214 -41.83 -20.73 11.61
N LEU A 215 -41.01 -20.08 10.78
CA LEU A 215 -41.04 -18.62 10.63
C LEU A 215 -42.18 -18.16 9.72
N LYS A 216 -42.90 -17.14 10.20
CA LYS A 216 -43.91 -16.45 9.40
C LYS A 216 -43.23 -15.51 8.40
N VAL A 217 -43.59 -15.63 7.13
CA VAL A 217 -43.13 -14.71 6.08
C VAL A 217 -44.31 -13.99 5.47
N THR A 218 -44.21 -12.67 5.41
CA THR A 218 -45.17 -11.81 4.72
C THR A 218 -44.45 -10.99 3.66
N ILE A 219 -44.95 -11.05 2.43
CA ILE A 219 -44.44 -10.30 1.29
C ILE A 219 -45.47 -9.23 0.92
N TYR A 220 -45.01 -7.98 0.90
CA TYR A 220 -45.76 -6.81 0.47
C TYR A 220 -45.30 -6.38 -0.91
N THR A 221 -46.25 -6.29 -1.85
CA THR A 221 -45.97 -5.88 -3.23
C THR A 221 -47.13 -5.06 -3.81
N LYS A 222 -46.83 -4.12 -4.71
CA LYS A 222 -47.84 -3.23 -5.31
C LYS A 222 -48.87 -3.98 -6.17
N ASN A 223 -48.39 -4.94 -6.97
CA ASN A 223 -49.20 -5.64 -7.96
C ASN A 223 -49.13 -7.15 -7.71
N ILE A 224 -50.24 -7.73 -7.27
CA ILE A 224 -50.43 -9.18 -7.18
C ILE A 224 -51.07 -9.63 -8.49
N THR A 225 -50.29 -10.26 -9.36
CA THR A 225 -50.78 -10.85 -10.61
C THR A 225 -51.31 -12.27 -10.35
N LYS A 226 -52.21 -12.76 -11.21
CA LYS A 226 -52.70 -14.15 -11.13
C LYS A 226 -51.56 -15.17 -11.18
N GLN A 227 -50.50 -14.87 -11.93
CA GLN A 227 -49.32 -15.72 -12.01
C GLN A 227 -48.58 -15.76 -10.66
N LEU A 228 -48.34 -14.61 -10.04
CA LEU A 228 -47.68 -14.54 -8.73
C LEU A 228 -48.48 -15.28 -7.64
N GLU A 229 -49.82 -15.19 -7.67
CA GLU A 229 -50.69 -15.95 -6.77
C GLU A 229 -50.52 -17.46 -6.96
N LEU A 230 -50.52 -17.93 -8.21
CA LEU A 230 -50.32 -19.35 -8.53
C LEU A 230 -48.93 -19.84 -8.11
N ASP A 231 -47.90 -19.03 -8.29
CA ASP A 231 -46.53 -19.38 -7.92
C ASP A 231 -46.39 -19.52 -6.40
N VAL A 232 -47.00 -18.61 -5.62
CA VAL A 232 -47.03 -18.71 -4.16
C VAL A 232 -47.87 -19.89 -3.69
N GLN A 233 -49.01 -20.17 -4.31
CA GLN A 233 -49.81 -21.36 -3.99
C GLN A 233 -49.01 -22.65 -4.21
N LYS A 234 -48.28 -22.76 -5.33
CA LYS A 234 -47.41 -23.91 -5.60
C LYS A 234 -46.28 -24.02 -4.60
N ASN A 235 -45.60 -22.91 -4.28
CA ASN A 235 -44.55 -22.91 -3.28
C ASN A 235 -45.06 -23.37 -1.91
N ASN A 236 -46.20 -22.84 -1.47
CA ASN A 236 -46.78 -23.15 -0.15
C ASN A 236 -47.32 -24.60 -0.05
N ALA A 237 -47.50 -25.30 -1.18
CA ALA A 237 -47.85 -26.71 -1.18
C ALA A 237 -46.68 -27.62 -0.75
N GLN A 238 -45.43 -27.16 -0.88
CA GLN A 238 -44.22 -27.94 -0.58
C GLN A 238 -43.34 -27.31 0.50
N TYR A 239 -43.34 -25.99 0.63
CA TYR A 239 -42.49 -25.22 1.53
C TYR A 239 -43.33 -24.46 2.58
N PRO A 240 -42.70 -23.97 3.66
CA PRO A 240 -43.39 -23.19 4.68
C PRO A 240 -44.16 -22.01 4.06
N ASN A 241 -45.32 -21.71 4.64
CA ASN A 241 -46.28 -20.78 4.08
C ASN A 241 -45.70 -19.36 3.94
N ILE A 242 -45.96 -18.72 2.80
CA ILE A 242 -45.65 -17.32 2.49
C ILE A 242 -46.98 -16.59 2.26
N GLU A 243 -47.22 -15.53 3.03
CA GLU A 243 -48.40 -14.68 2.91
C GLU A 243 -48.12 -13.52 1.94
N LEU A 244 -48.95 -13.33 0.91
CA LEU A 244 -48.87 -12.17 0.02
C LEU A 244 -49.89 -11.11 0.45
N LYS A 245 -49.44 -9.85 0.53
CA LYS A 245 -50.27 -8.69 0.80
C LYS A 245 -50.02 -7.57 -0.20
N LYS A 246 -51.09 -6.89 -0.60
CA LYS A 246 -50.99 -5.75 -1.51
C LYS A 246 -50.57 -4.50 -0.72
N PHE A 247 -49.55 -3.81 -1.20
CA PHE A 247 -49.09 -2.56 -0.62
C PHE A 247 -48.51 -1.63 -1.70
N ASP A 248 -49.12 -0.46 -1.85
CA ASP A 248 -48.82 0.48 -2.93
C ASP A 248 -48.01 1.70 -2.48
N SER A 249 -47.77 1.83 -1.18
CA SER A 249 -47.30 3.06 -0.53
C SER A 249 -45.79 3.12 -0.31
N SER A 250 -45.02 2.12 -0.80
CA SER A 250 -43.54 2.14 -0.78
C SER A 250 -42.95 1.90 -2.17
N HIS A 251 -42.01 2.78 -2.54
CA HIS A 251 -41.12 2.60 -3.69
C HIS A 251 -39.83 1.87 -3.31
N ASP A 252 -39.39 2.06 -2.07
CA ASP A 252 -38.17 1.46 -1.53
C ASP A 252 -38.42 0.03 -1.08
N ARG A 253 -37.33 -0.73 -1.00
CA ARG A 253 -37.37 -2.16 -0.70
C ARG A 253 -36.79 -2.39 0.68
N PHE A 254 -37.56 -3.08 1.50
CA PHE A 254 -37.23 -3.32 2.88
C PHE A 254 -37.28 -4.80 3.20
N LEU A 255 -36.30 -5.27 3.94
CA LEU A 255 -36.29 -6.57 4.59
C LEU A 255 -36.29 -6.34 6.09
N ILE A 256 -37.38 -6.74 6.74
CA ILE A 256 -37.57 -6.60 8.19
C ILE A 256 -37.45 -7.98 8.81
N ILE A 257 -36.62 -8.09 9.85
CA ILE A 257 -36.37 -9.33 10.59
C ILE A 257 -36.82 -9.14 12.03
N ASP A 258 -37.58 -10.11 12.56
CA ASP A 258 -37.99 -10.22 13.96
C ASP A 258 -38.61 -8.92 14.54
N ALA A 259 -39.27 -8.14 13.68
CA ALA A 259 -39.91 -6.86 13.99
C ALA A 259 -38.99 -5.82 14.68
N ASN A 260 -37.66 -5.97 14.59
CA ASN A 260 -36.70 -5.09 15.25
C ASN A 260 -35.57 -4.64 14.31
N GLU A 261 -35.15 -5.47 13.36
CA GLU A 261 -34.11 -5.12 12.39
C GLU A 261 -34.74 -4.76 11.04
N VAL A 262 -34.52 -3.52 10.59
CA VAL A 262 -34.97 -3.05 9.27
C VAL A 262 -33.76 -2.86 8.36
N TYR A 263 -33.73 -3.57 7.25
CA TYR A 263 -32.73 -3.39 6.18
C TYR A 263 -33.39 -2.73 4.97
N HIS A 264 -32.87 -1.59 4.53
CA HIS A 264 -33.14 -1.04 3.21
C HIS A 264 -32.18 -1.65 2.20
N ILE A 265 -32.72 -2.09 1.07
CA ILE A 265 -31.97 -2.73 -0.01
C ILE A 265 -32.25 -1.95 -1.30
N GLY A 266 -31.23 -1.29 -1.85
CA GLY A 266 -31.36 -0.48 -3.06
C GLY A 266 -31.68 -1.28 -4.35
N ALA A 267 -31.59 -2.60 -4.29
CA ALA A 267 -31.91 -3.52 -5.38
C ALA A 267 -33.06 -4.46 -4.99
N SER A 268 -33.80 -4.92 -6.00
CA SER A 268 -34.75 -6.01 -5.80
C SER A 268 -34.00 -7.30 -5.46
N LEU A 269 -34.59 -8.15 -4.62
CA LEU A 269 -33.99 -9.42 -4.23
C LEU A 269 -33.73 -10.32 -5.46
N LYS A 270 -34.49 -10.17 -6.54
CA LYS A 270 -34.26 -10.91 -7.80
C LYS A 270 -33.06 -10.42 -8.61
N ASP A 271 -32.55 -9.21 -8.32
CA ASP A 271 -31.51 -8.52 -9.08
C ASP A 271 -30.25 -8.21 -8.26
N LEU A 272 -30.09 -8.87 -7.11
CA LEU A 272 -28.94 -8.69 -6.22
C LEU A 272 -27.60 -8.81 -6.97
N GLY A 273 -26.79 -7.74 -6.90
CA GLY A 273 -25.42 -7.70 -7.43
C GLY A 273 -25.30 -7.67 -8.96
N LYS A 274 -26.42 -7.64 -9.72
CA LYS A 274 -26.37 -7.45 -11.19
C LYS A 274 -25.90 -6.05 -11.57
N LYS A 275 -26.26 -5.07 -10.75
CA LYS A 275 -25.80 -3.68 -10.78
C LYS A 275 -25.47 -3.23 -9.36
N TRP A 276 -24.66 -2.19 -9.24
CA TRP A 276 -24.30 -1.61 -7.96
C TRP A 276 -25.54 -1.18 -7.17
N PHE A 277 -25.56 -1.50 -5.87
CA PHE A 277 -26.64 -1.08 -4.98
C PHE A 277 -26.13 -0.93 -3.55
N ALA A 278 -26.73 0.00 -2.82
CA ALA A 278 -26.46 0.20 -1.41
C ALA A 278 -27.44 -0.59 -0.53
N PHE A 279 -27.00 -1.00 0.65
CA PHE A 279 -27.88 -1.46 1.72
C PHE A 279 -27.61 -0.69 3.01
N SER A 280 -28.61 -0.59 3.88
CA SER A 280 -28.50 0.07 5.17
C SER A 280 -29.41 -0.58 6.21
N LYS A 281 -28.89 -0.84 7.40
CA LYS A 281 -29.63 -1.29 8.58
C LYS A 281 -30.01 -0.06 9.40
N PHE A 282 -31.30 0.12 9.66
CA PHE A 282 -31.78 1.19 10.53
C PHE A 282 -31.73 0.77 12.00
N ASP A 283 -31.33 1.71 12.85
CA ASP A 283 -31.32 1.56 14.31
C ASP A 283 -32.68 1.92 14.95
N MET A 284 -33.63 2.50 14.20
CA MET A 284 -34.98 2.82 14.69
C MET A 284 -35.92 1.61 14.57
N GLY A 285 -36.66 1.34 15.65
CA GLY A 285 -37.53 0.17 15.78
C GLY A 285 -38.51 0.01 14.61
N ALA A 286 -38.62 -1.21 14.09
CA ALA A 286 -39.49 -1.53 12.96
C ALA A 286 -40.99 -1.20 13.19
N LEU A 287 -41.36 -0.89 14.44
CA LEU A 287 -42.69 -0.44 14.88
C LEU A 287 -43.28 0.63 13.95
N GLY A 288 -42.56 1.69 13.57
CA GLY A 288 -43.12 2.76 12.74
C GLY A 288 -43.44 2.35 11.29
N ILE A 289 -42.72 1.37 10.73
CA ILE A 289 -43.01 0.82 9.39
C ILE A 289 -44.13 -0.22 9.49
N LEU A 290 -44.10 -1.06 10.54
CA LEU A 290 -45.11 -2.08 10.79
C LEU A 290 -46.48 -1.49 11.13
N GLU A 291 -46.54 -0.37 11.86
CA GLU A 291 -47.79 0.36 12.12
C GLU A 291 -48.44 0.84 10.82
N ARG A 292 -47.65 1.44 9.90
CA ARG A 292 -48.15 1.87 8.58
C ARG A 292 -48.57 0.72 7.66
N LEU A 293 -48.07 -0.49 7.90
CA LEU A 293 -48.50 -1.70 7.20
C LEU A 293 -49.81 -2.28 7.76
N ASN A 294 -50.16 -1.97 9.01
CA ASN A 294 -51.38 -2.43 9.67
C ASN A 294 -52.55 -1.42 9.61
N GLU A 295 -52.31 -0.16 9.20
CA GLU A 295 -53.33 0.89 9.05
C GLU A 295 -54.25 0.74 7.81
N LYS A 296 -54.26 -0.41 7.11
CA LYS A 296 -55.14 -0.67 5.96
C LYS A 296 -55.74 -2.07 5.97
#